data_AF-A0A8T4UZV7-F1
#
_entry.id   AF-A0A8T4UZV7-F1
#
_cell.length_a   1.000
_cell.length_b   1.000
_cell.length_c   1.000
_cell.angle_alpha   90.00
_cell.angle_beta   90.00
_cell.angle_gamma   90.00
#
_symmetry.space_group_name_H-M   'P 1'
#
loop_
_entity.id
_entity.type
_entity.pdbx_description
1 polymer ?
#
loop_
_entity_poly.entity_id
_entity_poly.type
_entity_poly.pdbx_seq_one_letter_code
_entity_poly.pdbx_strand_id
1 'polypeptide(L)'
;MDIKRKEVILFEIIYWVGIILLFIGFILDKLILISIAILFTMLSLFEDHKENLKNLAKFQFILFYILGAILVILSLNFGSLKALFTGVIIIIISIISFRRPKIHFDHKNLESHKFSIAHIHKTPKVKLKIEKPKVNFFKRLFSFKRKSSKVIQPKIKLKTKPLESKNLRKIILAPFILVYIVVIILILASFYSNNLYIIIVSLFITIINFLLSLKKHLMKKRSLFRVPKKEVKNLKENLESRKEKIILKKPEIQMPIKRRLPITQIKNLVKQKSQYQTDIDILYSLLKEYKLIKLSEIVEIFGITKEKAEEWALILEESNLAILHYPAMGETELRAKA
;
A
#
# COMPACT_ATOMS: atom_id res chain seq x y z
N MET A 1 2.20 4.68 11.95
CA MET A 1 2.14 5.50 10.72
C MET A 1 2.75 4.66 9.61
N ASP A 2 1.95 4.22 8.64
CA ASP A 2 2.35 3.21 7.64
C ASP A 2 3.65 3.58 6.92
N ILE A 3 4.51 2.58 6.71
CA ILE A 3 5.77 2.69 5.97
C ILE A 3 5.52 3.33 4.59
N LYS A 4 4.45 2.92 3.90
CA LYS A 4 4.00 3.49 2.62
C LYS A 4 3.71 4.99 2.65
N ARG A 5 3.35 5.55 3.81
CA ARG A 5 3.04 6.98 3.95
C ARG A 5 4.30 7.82 4.15
N LYS A 6 5.32 7.26 4.80
CA LYS A 6 6.63 7.90 4.99
C LYS A 6 7.38 8.02 3.66
N GLU A 7 7.34 6.98 2.84
CA GLU A 7 7.93 6.97 1.50
C GLU A 7 7.34 8.08 0.62
N VAL A 8 6.00 8.20 0.56
CA VAL A 8 5.33 9.24 -0.25
C VAL A 8 5.73 10.65 0.18
N ILE A 9 5.85 10.91 1.48
CA ILE A 9 6.26 12.23 2.00
C ILE A 9 7.73 12.51 1.68
N LEU A 10 8.60 11.51 1.82
CA LEU A 10 10.02 11.63 1.49
C LEU A 10 10.21 11.95 0.00
N PHE A 11 9.47 11.29 -0.89
CA PHE A 11 9.49 11.58 -2.32
C PHE A 11 9.01 12.99 -2.66
N GLU A 12 7.95 13.47 -2.01
CA GLU A 12 7.44 14.83 -2.22
C GLU A 12 8.51 15.88 -1.82
N ILE A 13 9.20 15.66 -0.70
CA ILE A 13 10.31 16.52 -0.26
C ILE A 13 11.45 16.52 -1.28
N ILE A 14 11.89 15.35 -1.74
CA ILE A 14 13.00 15.22 -2.71
C ILE A 14 12.65 15.94 -4.03
N TYR A 15 11.40 15.81 -4.50
CA TYR A 15 10.93 16.48 -5.71
C TYR A 15 11.02 18.02 -5.59
N TRP A 16 10.56 18.58 -4.47
CA TRP A 16 10.62 20.04 -4.23
C TRP A 16 12.07 20.54 -4.11
N VAL A 17 12.95 19.77 -3.48
CA VAL A 17 14.39 20.09 -3.43
C VAL A 17 15.00 20.13 -4.85
N GLY A 18 14.64 19.18 -5.72
CA GLY A 18 15.06 19.17 -7.11
C GLY A 18 14.63 20.42 -7.89
N ILE A 19 13.38 20.88 -7.70
CA ILE A 19 12.88 22.12 -8.33
C ILE A 19 13.65 23.34 -7.84
N ILE A 20 13.92 23.43 -6.53
CA ILE A 20 14.65 24.55 -5.95
C ILE A 20 16.08 24.61 -6.52
N LEU A 21 16.75 23.46 -6.63
CA LEU A 21 18.09 23.37 -7.23
C LEU A 21 18.09 23.74 -8.72
N LEU A 22 17.01 23.46 -9.45
CA LEU A 22 16.82 23.87 -10.84
C LEU A 22 16.67 25.39 -10.94
N PHE A 23 15.90 26.00 -10.05
CA PHE A 23 15.75 27.45 -9.99
C PHE A 23 17.06 28.17 -9.62
N ILE A 24 17.82 27.64 -8.66
CA ILE A 24 19.14 28.15 -8.30
C ILE A 24 20.12 28.00 -9.47
N GLY A 25 20.10 26.83 -10.14
CA GLY A 25 20.94 26.59 -11.31
C GLY A 25 20.65 27.56 -12.46
N PHE A 26 19.38 27.91 -12.63
CA PHE A 26 18.91 28.92 -13.58
C PHE A 26 19.41 30.32 -13.27
N ILE A 27 19.38 30.74 -12.00
CA ILE A 27 19.92 32.04 -11.58
C ILE A 27 21.43 32.13 -11.82
N LEU A 28 22.14 31.03 -11.69
CA LEU A 28 23.61 31.01 -11.76
C LEU A 28 24.15 30.79 -13.18
N ASP A 29 23.28 30.63 -14.19
CA ASP A 29 23.51 30.37 -15.64
C ASP A 29 24.41 29.17 -16.00
N LYS A 30 25.35 28.77 -15.13
CA LYS A 30 26.36 27.74 -15.36
C LYS A 30 25.96 26.36 -14.83
N LEU A 31 24.90 26.28 -14.03
CA LEU A 31 24.52 25.04 -13.31
C LEU A 31 23.19 24.43 -13.81
N ILE A 32 22.52 25.06 -14.78
CA ILE A 32 21.24 24.59 -15.35
C ILE A 32 21.34 23.12 -15.80
N LEU A 33 22.42 22.75 -16.49
CA LEU A 33 22.63 21.39 -16.99
C LEU A 33 22.77 20.37 -15.85
N ILE A 34 23.47 20.75 -14.77
CA ILE A 34 23.65 19.88 -13.59
C ILE A 34 22.32 19.73 -12.84
N SER A 35 21.55 20.80 -12.70
CA SER A 35 20.25 20.74 -12.03
C SER A 35 19.21 19.95 -12.83
N ILE A 36 19.23 20.06 -14.17
CA ILE A 36 18.40 19.22 -15.06
C ILE A 36 18.83 17.76 -14.95
N ALA A 37 20.14 17.47 -14.94
CA ALA A 37 20.64 16.11 -14.78
C ALA A 37 20.20 15.49 -13.45
N ILE A 38 20.32 16.22 -12.32
CA ILE A 38 19.87 15.76 -10.99
C ILE A 38 18.36 15.51 -10.99
N LEU A 39 17.56 16.40 -11.57
CA LEU A 39 16.12 16.22 -11.70
C LEU A 39 15.80 14.95 -12.51
N PHE A 40 16.55 14.70 -13.58
CA PHE A 40 16.39 13.53 -14.45
C PHE A 40 16.74 12.21 -13.72
N THR A 41 17.85 12.19 -12.97
CA THR A 41 18.23 11.02 -12.16
C THR A 41 17.16 10.72 -11.09
N MET A 42 16.62 11.76 -10.46
CA MET A 42 15.55 11.64 -9.46
C MET A 42 14.22 11.16 -10.06
N LEU A 43 13.89 11.59 -11.28
CA LEU A 43 12.73 11.11 -12.04
C LEU A 43 12.89 9.65 -12.49
N SER A 44 14.11 9.21 -12.82
CA SER A 44 14.37 7.81 -13.20
C SER A 44 14.24 6.85 -12.02
N LEU A 45 14.71 7.24 -10.83
CA LEU A 45 14.53 6.49 -9.58
C LEU A 45 13.05 6.33 -9.19
N PHE A 46 12.18 7.20 -9.71
CA PHE A 46 10.73 7.11 -9.51
C PHE A 46 10.08 6.03 -10.37
N GLU A 47 10.67 5.67 -11.51
CA GLU A 47 10.08 4.74 -12.49
C GLU A 47 10.08 3.29 -11.99
N ASP A 48 11.01 2.92 -11.12
CA ASP A 48 11.14 1.56 -10.55
C ASP A 48 10.09 1.21 -9.48
N HIS A 49 9.37 2.19 -8.93
CA HIS A 49 8.46 1.98 -7.80
C HIS A 49 6.98 2.34 -8.13
N LYS A 50 6.30 1.65 -9.07
CA LYS A 50 4.85 1.21 -9.00
C LYS A 50 4.17 0.86 -10.34
N GLU A 51 3.29 -0.14 -10.29
CA GLU A 51 2.33 -0.63 -11.30
C GLU A 51 1.35 0.38 -11.94
N ASN A 52 1.34 1.67 -11.58
CA ASN A 52 0.42 2.68 -12.16
C ASN A 52 1.10 3.59 -13.23
N LEU A 53 2.13 3.04 -13.90
CA LEU A 53 3.05 3.73 -14.82
C LEU A 53 2.41 4.32 -16.09
N LYS A 54 1.28 3.79 -16.58
CA LYS A 54 0.75 4.20 -17.89
C LYS A 54 0.32 5.66 -17.97
N ASN A 55 -0.17 6.24 -16.87
CA ASN A 55 -0.61 7.64 -16.85
C ASN A 55 0.52 8.60 -16.49
N LEU A 56 1.51 8.14 -15.72
CA LEU A 56 2.65 8.96 -15.32
C LEU A 56 3.63 9.13 -16.48
N ALA A 57 3.94 8.06 -17.22
CA ALA A 57 4.80 8.14 -18.40
C ALA A 57 4.21 9.05 -19.49
N LYS A 58 2.88 9.03 -19.67
CA LYS A 58 2.18 9.97 -20.56
C LYS A 58 2.31 11.41 -20.09
N PHE A 59 2.18 11.67 -18.79
CA PHE A 59 2.32 13.01 -18.23
C PHE A 59 3.75 13.53 -18.36
N GLN A 60 4.75 12.71 -18.05
CA GLN A 60 6.17 13.03 -18.23
C GLN A 60 6.48 13.36 -19.69
N PHE A 61 5.98 12.57 -20.64
CA PHE A 61 6.17 12.83 -22.07
C PHE A 61 5.59 14.18 -22.51
N ILE A 62 4.37 14.51 -22.07
CA ILE A 62 3.74 15.81 -22.34
C ILE A 62 4.57 16.94 -21.75
N LEU A 63 5.07 16.77 -20.52
CA LEU A 63 5.91 17.76 -19.85
C LEU A 63 7.22 18.00 -20.63
N PHE A 64 7.89 16.92 -21.07
CA PHE A 64 9.11 17.00 -21.87
C PHE A 64 8.90 17.70 -23.21
N TYR A 65 7.79 17.41 -23.89
CA TYR A 65 7.45 18.06 -25.15
C TYR A 65 7.23 19.56 -24.98
N ILE A 66 6.49 19.97 -23.94
CA ILE A 66 6.25 21.38 -23.63
C ILE A 66 7.56 22.10 -23.27
N LEU A 67 8.40 21.47 -22.44
CA LEU A 67 9.67 22.06 -22.02
C LEU A 67 10.64 22.23 -23.21
N GLY A 68 10.73 21.22 -24.08
CA GLY A 68 11.52 21.29 -25.30
C GLY A 68 11.04 22.39 -26.26
N ALA A 69 9.72 22.52 -26.45
CA ALA A 69 9.14 23.58 -27.26
C ALA A 69 9.43 24.98 -26.69
N ILE A 70 9.33 25.17 -25.38
CA ILE A 70 9.66 26.44 -24.71
C ILE A 70 11.14 26.78 -24.90
N LEU A 71 12.05 25.81 -24.76
CA LEU A 71 13.48 26.01 -24.98
C LEU A 71 13.79 26.43 -26.42
N VAL A 72 13.14 25.81 -27.41
CA VAL A 72 13.28 26.21 -28.82
C VAL A 72 12.78 27.63 -29.04
N ILE A 73 11.61 28.01 -28.51
CA ILE A 73 11.08 29.37 -28.64
C ILE A 73 12.01 30.39 -28.00
N LEU A 74 12.51 30.12 -26.79
CA LEU A 74 13.47 31.00 -26.13
C LEU A 74 14.77 31.11 -26.94
N SER A 75 15.26 30.00 -27.48
CA SER A 75 16.49 30.00 -28.28
C SER A 75 16.41 30.84 -29.56
N LEU A 76 15.22 30.86 -30.20
CA LEU A 76 14.95 31.67 -31.37
C LEU A 76 14.96 33.17 -31.02
N ASN A 77 14.43 33.53 -29.85
CA ASN A 77 14.42 34.93 -29.39
C ASN A 77 15.80 35.44 -28.95
N PHE A 78 16.66 34.58 -28.39
CA PHE A 78 18.00 35.00 -27.92
C PHE A 78 19.09 34.90 -28.98
N GLY A 79 18.79 34.44 -30.20
CA GLY A 79 19.78 34.28 -31.29
C GLY A 79 20.91 33.30 -30.97
N SER A 80 20.79 32.55 -29.87
CA SER A 80 21.82 31.62 -29.43
C SER A 80 21.64 30.29 -30.16
N LEU A 81 22.44 30.08 -31.19
CA LEU A 81 22.50 28.82 -31.94
C LEU A 81 22.62 27.61 -31.00
N LYS A 82 23.37 27.77 -29.90
CA LYS A 82 23.58 26.71 -28.89
C LYS A 82 22.28 26.32 -28.19
N ALA A 83 21.39 27.27 -27.90
CA ALA A 83 20.10 27.00 -27.29
C ALA A 83 19.12 26.31 -28.27
N LEU A 84 19.25 26.60 -29.58
CA LEU A 84 18.47 25.93 -30.62
C LEU A 84 18.86 24.45 -30.69
N PHE A 85 20.16 24.16 -30.74
CA PHE A 85 20.67 22.79 -30.76
C PHE A 85 20.28 22.01 -29.50
N THR A 86 20.35 22.61 -28.30
CA THR A 86 19.94 21.91 -27.07
C THR A 86 18.43 21.64 -27.03
N GLY A 87 17.59 22.59 -27.47
CA GLY A 87 16.14 22.38 -27.58
C GLY A 87 15.78 21.24 -28.54
N VAL A 88 16.42 21.19 -29.71
CA VAL A 88 16.21 20.13 -30.70
C VAL A 88 16.68 18.77 -30.17
N ILE A 89 17.84 18.69 -29.51
CA ILE A 89 18.35 17.45 -28.91
C ILE A 89 17.39 16.92 -27.84
N ILE A 90 16.85 17.79 -26.99
CA ILE A 90 15.88 17.40 -25.95
C ILE A 90 14.59 16.83 -26.57
N ILE A 91 14.10 17.43 -27.67
CA ILE A 91 12.94 16.92 -28.41
C ILE A 91 13.23 15.54 -29.00
N ILE A 92 14.40 15.37 -29.62
CA ILE A 92 14.82 14.08 -30.22
C ILE A 92 14.94 12.99 -29.15
N ILE A 93 15.60 13.27 -28.02
CA ILE A 93 15.70 12.32 -26.89
C ILE A 93 14.31 11.95 -26.38
N SER A 94 13.41 12.93 -26.25
CA SER A 94 12.03 12.67 -25.80
C SER A 94 11.28 11.74 -26.76
N ILE A 95 11.43 11.92 -28.08
CA ILE A 95 10.83 11.04 -29.10
C ILE A 95 11.43 9.63 -29.03
N ILE A 96 12.75 9.52 -28.87
CA ILE A 96 13.46 8.23 -28.78
C ILE A 96 13.04 7.47 -27.51
N SER A 97 13.03 8.12 -26.36
CA SER A 97 12.60 7.53 -25.08
C SER A 97 11.13 7.09 -25.10
N PHE A 98 10.28 7.76 -25.90
CA PHE A 98 8.88 7.36 -26.08
C PHE A 98 8.71 6.14 -26.97
N ARG A 99 9.65 5.90 -27.89
CA ARG A 99 9.69 4.71 -28.75
C ARG A 99 10.14 3.51 -27.92
N ARG A 100 9.31 3.10 -26.95
CA ARG A 100 9.54 1.84 -26.21
C ARG A 100 9.70 0.71 -27.24
N PRO A 101 10.73 -0.14 -27.12
CA PRO A 101 10.71 -1.40 -27.83
C PRO A 101 9.41 -2.12 -27.41
N LYS A 102 8.65 -2.62 -28.39
CA LYS A 102 7.61 -3.61 -28.13
C LYS A 102 8.33 -4.84 -27.59
N ILE A 103 8.61 -4.85 -26.30
CA ILE A 103 9.02 -6.07 -25.60
C ILE A 103 7.77 -6.94 -25.66
N HIS A 104 7.78 -7.90 -26.58
CA HIS A 104 6.76 -8.91 -26.69
C HIS A 104 6.85 -9.73 -25.40
N PHE A 105 6.06 -9.36 -24.40
CA PHE A 105 5.80 -10.24 -23.27
C PHE A 105 5.04 -11.42 -23.84
N ASP A 106 5.75 -12.54 -23.99
CA ASP A 106 5.19 -13.79 -24.47
C ASP A 106 4.22 -14.32 -23.40
N HIS A 107 2.94 -13.97 -23.57
CA HIS A 107 1.88 -14.32 -22.63
C HIS A 107 1.59 -15.83 -22.56
N LYS A 108 2.25 -16.65 -23.41
CA LYS A 108 2.06 -18.11 -23.44
C LYS A 108 2.42 -18.82 -22.13
N ASN A 109 3.23 -18.23 -21.26
CA ASN A 109 3.61 -18.87 -19.99
C ASN A 109 2.72 -18.53 -18.78
N LEU A 110 1.70 -17.67 -18.92
CA LEU A 110 0.81 -17.29 -17.81
C LEU A 110 -0.55 -18.02 -17.83
N GLU A 111 -0.90 -18.70 -18.92
CA GLU A 111 -2.14 -19.49 -19.02
C GLU A 111 -2.00 -20.92 -18.51
N SER A 112 -0.78 -21.48 -18.45
CA SER A 112 -0.54 -22.83 -17.91
C SER A 112 -0.82 -22.94 -16.40
N HIS A 113 -0.87 -21.83 -15.66
CA HIS A 113 -1.24 -21.81 -14.24
C HIS A 113 -2.71 -21.50 -13.95
N LYS A 114 -3.53 -21.12 -14.94
CA LYS A 114 -4.98 -20.94 -14.74
C LYS A 114 -5.80 -22.21 -14.98
N PHE A 115 -5.24 -23.21 -15.66
CA PHE A 115 -5.97 -24.44 -15.98
C PHE A 115 -6.03 -25.49 -14.84
N SER A 116 -5.24 -25.34 -13.77
CA SER A 116 -5.21 -26.32 -12.66
C SER A 116 -6.21 -26.06 -11.53
N ILE A 117 -7.00 -24.97 -11.57
CA ILE A 117 -7.96 -24.63 -10.50
C ILE A 117 -9.42 -24.91 -10.90
N ALA A 118 -9.71 -25.23 -12.17
CA ALA A 118 -11.09 -25.41 -12.65
C ALA A 118 -11.71 -26.80 -12.37
N HIS A 119 -10.96 -27.79 -11.86
CA HIS A 119 -11.46 -29.17 -11.77
C HIS A 119 -11.86 -29.70 -10.39
N ILE A 120 -11.82 -28.88 -9.32
CA ILE A 120 -12.18 -29.34 -7.98
C ILE A 120 -13.41 -28.57 -7.48
N HIS A 121 -14.60 -29.01 -7.86
CA HIS A 121 -15.85 -29.02 -7.07
C HIS A 121 -17.08 -29.29 -7.96
N LYS A 122 -17.28 -30.55 -8.35
CA LYS A 122 -18.62 -31.09 -8.59
C LYS A 122 -18.85 -32.20 -7.58
N THR A 123 -19.42 -31.86 -6.43
CA THR A 123 -19.89 -32.86 -5.47
C THR A 123 -21.21 -33.46 -5.97
N PRO A 124 -21.37 -34.79 -5.97
CA PRO A 124 -22.62 -35.43 -6.35
C PRO A 124 -23.70 -35.16 -5.29
N LYS A 125 -24.90 -34.79 -5.77
CA LYS A 125 -26.11 -34.65 -4.93
C LYS A 125 -26.56 -36.05 -4.46
N VAL A 126 -26.09 -36.48 -3.30
CA VAL A 126 -26.59 -37.68 -2.62
C VAL A 126 -27.95 -37.34 -1.99
N LYS A 127 -29.03 -37.93 -2.50
CA LYS A 127 -30.37 -37.93 -1.88
C LYS A 127 -30.36 -38.93 -0.72
N LEU A 128 -30.18 -38.46 0.51
CA LEU A 128 -30.35 -39.27 1.71
C LEU A 128 -31.84 -39.44 2.03
N LYS A 129 -32.33 -40.68 1.90
CA LYS A 129 -33.66 -41.13 2.35
C LYS A 129 -33.59 -41.29 3.87
N ILE A 130 -34.30 -40.44 4.61
CA ILE A 130 -34.32 -40.46 6.08
C ILE A 130 -35.33 -41.53 6.52
N GLU A 131 -34.83 -42.69 6.92
CA GLU A 131 -35.59 -43.61 7.78
C GLU A 131 -35.58 -43.09 9.23
N LYS A 132 -36.77 -43.06 9.84
CA LYS A 132 -36.96 -42.62 11.23
C LYS A 132 -36.52 -43.75 12.17
N PRO A 133 -35.53 -43.56 13.05
CA PRO A 133 -35.26 -44.55 14.09
C PRO A 133 -36.31 -44.46 15.20
N LYS A 134 -36.82 -45.63 15.61
CA LYS A 134 -37.61 -45.81 16.83
C LYS A 134 -36.79 -45.36 18.04
N VAL A 135 -37.44 -44.56 18.87
CA VAL A 135 -36.85 -43.83 19.99
C VAL A 135 -36.67 -44.78 21.18
N ASN A 136 -35.43 -45.09 21.53
CA ASN A 136 -35.10 -45.64 22.85
C ASN A 136 -34.96 -44.48 23.86
N PHE A 137 -35.84 -44.52 24.86
CA PHE A 137 -36.17 -43.46 25.83
C PHE A 137 -35.04 -43.12 26.83
N PHE A 138 -33.92 -43.85 26.83
CA PHE A 138 -32.86 -43.74 27.85
C PHE A 138 -31.52 -43.12 27.41
N LYS A 139 -31.52 -42.26 26.37
CA LYS A 139 -30.33 -41.47 25.98
C LYS A 139 -30.47 -39.96 26.23
N ARG A 140 -31.32 -39.58 27.19
CA ARG A 140 -31.69 -38.18 27.48
C ARG A 140 -30.81 -37.48 28.53
N LEU A 141 -29.75 -38.12 29.04
CA LEU A 141 -28.92 -37.53 30.10
C LEU A 141 -27.55 -36.96 29.66
N PHE A 142 -27.06 -37.25 28.45
CA PHE A 142 -25.74 -36.75 28.01
C PHE A 142 -25.65 -36.34 26.54
N SER A 143 -26.65 -35.63 26.02
CA SER A 143 -26.51 -34.95 24.73
C SER A 143 -26.68 -33.44 24.88
N PHE A 144 -25.72 -32.80 25.54
CA PHE A 144 -25.48 -31.36 25.40
C PHE A 144 -24.90 -31.09 24.00
N LYS A 145 -25.74 -31.28 22.99
CA LYS A 145 -25.45 -30.89 21.61
C LYS A 145 -25.37 -29.37 21.61
N ARG A 146 -24.16 -28.82 21.72
CA ARG A 146 -23.88 -27.38 21.60
C ARG A 146 -24.48 -26.91 20.27
N LYS A 147 -25.67 -26.30 20.33
CA LYS A 147 -26.15 -25.41 19.28
C LYS A 147 -25.06 -24.36 19.14
N SER A 148 -24.27 -24.43 18.06
CA SER A 148 -23.39 -23.33 17.69
C SER A 148 -24.31 -22.16 17.39
N SER A 149 -24.46 -21.29 18.37
CA SER A 149 -25.04 -19.98 18.17
C SER A 149 -24.12 -19.29 17.17
N LYS A 150 -24.52 -19.34 15.90
CA LYS A 150 -23.97 -18.52 14.83
C LYS A 150 -24.10 -17.10 15.36
N VAL A 151 -23.02 -16.54 15.88
CA VAL A 151 -22.97 -15.16 16.35
C VAL A 151 -23.15 -14.33 15.09
N ILE A 152 -24.40 -13.96 14.82
CA ILE A 152 -24.75 -12.99 13.80
C ILE A 152 -24.19 -11.69 14.31
N GLN A 153 -22.92 -11.41 14.02
CA GLN A 153 -22.40 -10.07 14.14
C GLN A 153 -23.25 -9.22 13.18
N PRO A 154 -24.03 -8.24 13.67
CA PRO A 154 -24.71 -7.33 12.79
C PRO A 154 -23.62 -6.60 12.00
N LYS A 155 -23.42 -6.99 10.74
CA LYS A 155 -22.68 -6.19 9.77
C LYS A 155 -23.48 -4.91 9.62
N ILE A 156 -23.23 -3.93 10.49
CA ILE A 156 -23.65 -2.56 10.30
C ILE A 156 -22.87 -2.08 9.08
N LYS A 157 -23.40 -2.36 7.89
CA LYS A 157 -22.96 -1.76 6.64
C LYS A 157 -23.36 -0.29 6.75
N LEU A 158 -22.52 0.51 7.39
CA LEU A 158 -22.57 1.96 7.27
C LEU A 158 -22.48 2.24 5.76
N LYS A 159 -23.63 2.56 5.15
CA LYS A 159 -23.73 3.12 3.81
C LYS A 159 -23.13 4.52 3.86
N THR A 160 -21.82 4.63 4.02
CA THR A 160 -21.14 5.85 3.64
C THR A 160 -21.17 5.86 2.11
N LYS A 161 -22.00 6.72 1.52
CA LYS A 161 -21.88 7.01 0.09
C LYS A 161 -20.42 7.47 -0.09
N PRO A 162 -19.57 6.72 -0.81
CA PRO A 162 -18.20 7.13 -1.03
C PRO A 162 -18.29 8.47 -1.75
N LEU A 163 -17.88 9.55 -1.07
CA LEU A 163 -17.82 10.87 -1.68
C LEU A 163 -16.95 10.70 -2.92
N GLU A 164 -17.52 10.91 -4.10
CA GLU A 164 -16.84 10.71 -5.38
C GLU A 164 -15.60 11.59 -5.44
N SER A 165 -14.46 10.99 -5.08
CA SER A 165 -13.17 11.66 -4.90
C SER A 165 -12.62 12.27 -6.19
N LYS A 166 -13.23 11.95 -7.33
CA LYS A 166 -12.87 12.48 -8.66
C LYS A 166 -13.14 13.97 -8.81
N ASN A 167 -14.20 14.52 -8.19
CA ASN A 167 -14.52 15.96 -8.34
C ASN A 167 -13.69 16.84 -7.40
N LEU A 168 -13.28 16.32 -6.24
CA LEU A 168 -12.45 17.04 -5.28
C LEU A 168 -11.05 17.38 -5.82
N ARG A 169 -10.46 16.49 -6.63
CA ARG A 169 -9.14 16.75 -7.24
C ARG A 169 -9.18 17.91 -8.24
N LYS A 170 -10.23 18.01 -9.05
CA LYS A 170 -10.39 19.09 -10.04
C LYS A 170 -10.54 20.46 -9.37
N ILE A 171 -11.32 20.52 -8.29
CA ILE A 171 -11.54 21.76 -7.53
C ILE A 171 -10.26 22.22 -6.82
N ILE A 172 -9.43 21.27 -6.37
CA ILE A 172 -8.16 21.60 -5.72
C ILE A 172 -7.09 21.98 -6.75
N LEU A 173 -7.01 21.35 -7.93
CA LEU A 173 -5.96 21.63 -8.92
C LEU A 173 -6.15 22.96 -9.67
N ALA A 174 -7.39 23.36 -9.95
CA ALA A 174 -7.69 24.55 -10.74
C ALA A 174 -6.97 25.84 -10.28
N PRO A 175 -6.95 26.20 -8.97
CA PRO A 175 -6.24 27.40 -8.52
C PRO A 175 -4.70 27.29 -8.67
N PHE A 176 -4.13 26.09 -8.57
CA PHE A 176 -2.68 25.90 -8.75
C PHE A 176 -2.27 26.08 -10.22
N ILE A 177 -3.08 25.57 -11.15
CA ILE A 177 -2.86 25.76 -12.59
C ILE A 177 -2.92 27.25 -12.93
N LEU A 178 -3.88 27.98 -12.36
CA LEU A 178 -4.01 29.42 -12.60
C LEU A 178 -2.81 30.21 -12.06
N VAL A 179 -2.34 29.91 -10.84
CA VAL A 179 -1.13 30.54 -10.28
C VAL A 179 0.10 30.22 -11.15
N TYR A 180 0.23 28.98 -11.62
CA TYR A 180 1.34 28.57 -12.47
C TYR A 180 1.36 29.32 -13.81
N ILE A 181 0.19 29.49 -14.46
CA ILE A 181 0.06 30.29 -15.69
C ILE A 181 0.47 31.75 -15.44
N VAL A 182 0.03 32.35 -14.32
CA VAL A 182 0.39 33.73 -13.98
C VAL A 182 1.90 33.88 -13.76
N VAL A 183 2.54 32.92 -13.09
CA VAL A 183 4.00 32.92 -12.89
C VAL A 183 4.74 32.82 -14.23
N ILE A 184 4.29 31.95 -15.15
CA ILE A 184 4.88 31.85 -16.50
C ILE A 184 4.77 33.17 -17.26
N ILE A 185 3.59 33.82 -17.22
CA ILE A 185 3.37 35.11 -17.88
C ILE A 185 4.30 36.18 -17.30
N LEU A 186 4.49 36.21 -15.98
CA LEU A 186 5.40 37.16 -15.32
C LEU A 186 6.87 36.90 -15.68
N ILE A 187 7.30 35.64 -15.75
CA ILE A 187 8.64 35.27 -16.22
C ILE A 187 8.83 35.73 -17.67
N LEU A 188 7.87 35.45 -18.56
CA LEU A 188 7.93 35.88 -19.96
C LEU A 188 7.96 37.42 -20.10
N ALA A 189 7.14 38.15 -19.33
CA ALA A 189 7.13 39.60 -19.33
C ALA A 189 8.46 40.18 -18.82
N SER A 190 9.08 39.53 -17.84
CA SER A 190 10.35 39.96 -17.27
C SER A 190 11.55 39.76 -18.19
N PHE A 191 11.52 38.71 -19.02
CA PHE A 191 12.49 38.51 -20.08
C PHE A 191 12.45 39.64 -21.12
N TYR A 192 11.31 40.31 -21.25
CA TYR A 192 11.13 41.44 -22.14
C TYR A 192 11.62 42.77 -21.55
N SER A 193 11.78 42.88 -20.22
CA SER A 193 11.97 44.17 -19.54
C SER A 193 13.33 44.36 -18.84
N ASN A 194 14.28 43.42 -18.94
CA ASN A 194 15.62 43.43 -18.27
C ASN A 194 15.65 43.72 -16.75
N ASN A 195 14.51 43.88 -16.11
CA ASN A 195 14.39 44.31 -14.73
C ASN A 195 14.16 43.11 -13.81
N LEU A 196 15.27 42.48 -13.42
CA LEU A 196 15.33 41.36 -12.47
C LEU A 196 14.60 41.65 -11.15
N TYR A 197 14.55 42.92 -10.72
CA TYR A 197 13.80 43.36 -9.55
C TYR A 197 12.28 43.05 -9.65
N ILE A 198 11.69 43.24 -10.83
CA ILE A 198 10.26 42.96 -11.06
C ILE A 198 9.97 41.46 -10.89
N ILE A 199 10.92 40.60 -11.29
CA ILE A 199 10.82 39.15 -11.10
C ILE A 199 10.76 38.81 -9.61
N ILE A 200 11.72 39.31 -8.82
CA ILE A 200 11.82 39.01 -7.39
C ILE A 200 10.56 39.46 -6.65
N VAL A 201 10.08 40.68 -6.93
CA VAL A 201 8.87 41.22 -6.31
C VAL A 201 7.64 40.40 -6.71
N SER A 202 7.51 40.04 -7.99
CA SER A 202 6.37 39.25 -8.47
C SER A 202 6.35 37.84 -7.85
N LEU A 203 7.52 37.22 -7.70
CA LEU A 203 7.68 35.90 -7.09
C LEU A 203 7.33 35.95 -5.60
N PHE A 204 7.77 37.00 -4.89
CA PHE A 204 7.41 37.21 -3.49
C PHE A 204 5.90 37.38 -3.29
N ILE A 205 5.22 38.14 -4.16
CA ILE A 205 3.76 38.33 -4.12
C ILE A 205 3.03 37.00 -4.37
N THR A 206 3.48 36.19 -5.33
CA THR A 206 2.86 34.88 -5.59
C THR A 206 3.03 33.90 -4.44
N ILE A 207 4.19 33.89 -3.76
CA ILE A 207 4.42 33.09 -2.55
C ILE A 207 3.48 33.51 -1.43
N ILE A 208 3.32 34.81 -1.17
CA ILE A 208 2.40 35.31 -0.13
C ILE A 208 0.96 34.88 -0.44
N ASN A 209 0.51 35.07 -1.68
CA ASN A 209 -0.84 34.65 -2.09
C ASN A 209 -1.05 33.14 -1.95
N PHE A 210 -0.02 32.34 -2.26
CA PHE A 210 -0.05 30.91 -2.07
C PHE A 210 -0.20 30.52 -0.60
N LEU A 211 0.60 31.12 0.29
CA LEU A 211 0.53 30.86 1.74
C LEU A 211 -0.84 31.23 2.33
N LEU A 212 -1.42 32.35 1.89
CA LEU A 212 -2.76 32.77 2.31
C LEU A 212 -3.85 31.77 1.84
N SER A 213 -3.76 31.31 0.59
CA SER A 213 -4.66 30.29 0.05
C SER A 213 -4.55 28.96 0.82
N LEU A 214 -3.32 28.53 1.14
CA LEU A 214 -3.05 27.32 1.92
C LEU A 214 -3.71 27.41 3.31
N LYS A 215 -3.53 28.53 4.02
CA LYS A 215 -4.15 28.78 5.34
C LYS A 215 -5.67 28.66 5.28
N LYS A 216 -6.31 29.25 4.25
CA LYS A 216 -7.76 29.19 4.04
C LYS A 216 -8.24 27.76 3.81
N HIS A 217 -7.51 26.97 3.02
CA HIS A 217 -7.87 25.57 2.75
C HIS A 217 -7.70 24.68 3.98
N LEU A 218 -6.62 24.87 4.76
CA LEU A 218 -6.39 24.15 6.01
C LEU A 218 -7.48 24.45 7.06
N MET A 219 -7.90 25.71 7.17
CA MET A 219 -9.01 26.12 8.05
C MET A 219 -10.34 25.47 7.63
N LYS A 220 -10.62 25.39 6.32
CA LYS A 220 -11.84 24.74 5.80
C LYS A 220 -11.86 23.22 6.04
N LYS A 221 -10.71 22.54 6.08
CA LYS A 221 -10.66 21.13 6.46
C LYS A 221 -10.97 20.91 7.95
N ARG A 222 -10.60 21.83 8.84
CA ARG A 222 -10.89 21.71 10.27
C ARG A 222 -12.39 21.73 10.58
N SER A 223 -13.23 22.40 9.78
CA SER A 223 -14.68 22.39 9.98
C SER A 223 -15.34 21.08 9.51
N LEU A 224 -14.81 20.43 8.47
CA LEU A 224 -15.33 19.15 7.97
C LEU A 224 -15.01 17.95 8.89
N PHE A 225 -14.03 18.08 9.79
CA PHE A 225 -13.71 17.07 10.80
C PHE A 225 -14.29 17.39 12.20
N ARG A 226 -15.13 18.43 12.33
CA ARG A 226 -15.96 18.56 13.54
C ARG A 226 -17.06 17.51 13.46
N VAL A 227 -16.75 16.31 13.96
CA VAL A 227 -17.78 15.34 14.33
C VAL A 227 -18.72 16.07 15.30
N PRO A 228 -20.02 16.16 15.01
CA PRO A 228 -20.94 16.89 15.86
C PRO A 228 -20.87 16.31 17.26
N LYS A 229 -20.73 17.17 18.28
CA LYS A 229 -20.55 16.76 19.69
C LYS A 229 -21.58 15.73 20.15
N LYS A 230 -22.78 15.78 19.57
CA LYS A 230 -23.89 14.84 19.83
C LYS A 230 -23.59 13.41 19.35
N GLU A 231 -22.95 13.24 18.19
CA GLU A 231 -22.54 11.91 17.69
C GLU A 231 -21.40 11.33 18.52
N VAL A 232 -20.45 12.16 18.95
CA VAL A 232 -19.35 11.72 19.84
C VAL A 232 -19.90 11.23 21.19
N LYS A 233 -20.89 11.94 21.76
CA LYS A 233 -21.54 11.54 23.00
C LYS A 233 -22.26 10.19 22.85
N ASN A 234 -23.06 10.04 21.79
CA ASN A 234 -23.77 8.79 21.51
C ASN A 234 -22.82 7.60 21.23
N LEU A 235 -21.67 7.85 20.58
CA LEU A 235 -20.64 6.82 20.36
C LEU A 235 -20.01 6.39 21.68
N LYS A 236 -19.74 7.33 22.59
CA LYS A 236 -19.14 7.04 23.89
C LYS A 236 -20.10 6.19 24.76
N GLU A 237 -21.38 6.58 24.83
CA GLU A 237 -22.42 5.82 25.55
C GLU A 237 -22.64 4.41 24.93
N ASN A 238 -22.61 4.30 23.59
CA ASN A 238 -22.69 3.00 22.91
C ASN A 238 -21.48 2.09 23.16
N LEU A 239 -20.28 2.67 23.34
CA LEU A 239 -19.08 1.90 23.65
C LEU A 239 -19.06 1.46 25.12
N GLU A 240 -19.49 2.32 26.04
CA GLU A 240 -19.60 1.99 27.46
C GLU A 240 -20.64 0.89 27.72
N SER A 241 -21.83 1.01 27.14
CA SER A 241 -22.86 -0.04 27.22
C SER A 241 -22.44 -1.36 26.55
N ARG A 242 -21.57 -1.32 25.54
CA ARG A 242 -20.96 -2.54 24.97
C ARG A 242 -19.89 -3.14 25.88
N LYS A 243 -19.06 -2.32 26.53
CA LYS A 243 -18.06 -2.79 27.49
C LYS A 243 -18.72 -3.51 28.65
N GLU A 244 -19.78 -2.95 29.24
CA GLU A 244 -20.53 -3.59 30.32
C GLU A 244 -21.15 -4.92 29.88
N LYS A 245 -21.76 -4.97 28.68
CA LYS A 245 -22.32 -6.22 28.13
C LYS A 245 -21.26 -7.27 27.82
N ILE A 246 -20.03 -6.87 27.47
CA ILE A 246 -18.93 -7.79 27.19
C ILE A 246 -18.31 -8.31 28.49
N ILE A 247 -18.21 -7.47 29.54
CA ILE A 247 -17.70 -7.86 30.86
C ILE A 247 -18.63 -8.90 31.51
N LEU A 248 -19.95 -8.79 31.31
CA LEU A 248 -20.92 -9.73 31.88
C LEU A 248 -21.17 -11.01 31.03
N LYS A 249 -20.62 -11.09 29.82
CA LYS A 249 -20.81 -12.22 28.89
C LYS A 249 -19.51 -12.72 28.26
N LYS A 250 -18.38 -12.60 28.96
CA LYS A 250 -17.24 -13.47 28.68
C LYS A 250 -17.49 -14.76 29.46
N PRO A 251 -18.16 -15.79 28.91
CA PRO A 251 -18.05 -17.10 29.52
C PRO A 251 -16.56 -17.36 29.59
N GLU A 252 -16.07 -17.61 30.79
CA GLU A 252 -14.73 -18.08 31.02
C GLU A 252 -14.66 -19.47 30.37
N ILE A 253 -14.54 -19.50 29.04
CA ILE A 253 -14.22 -20.69 28.30
C ILE A 253 -12.75 -20.88 28.61
N GLN A 254 -12.50 -21.45 29.80
CA GLN A 254 -11.30 -22.20 30.09
C GLN A 254 -11.34 -23.34 29.08
N MET A 255 -10.89 -23.08 27.85
CA MET A 255 -10.53 -24.16 26.96
C MET A 255 -9.49 -24.92 27.75
N PRO A 256 -9.69 -26.23 28.04
CA PRO A 256 -8.69 -27.00 28.74
C PRO A 256 -7.41 -26.80 27.94
N ILE A 257 -6.44 -26.12 28.55
CA ILE A 257 -5.14 -25.90 27.94
C ILE A 257 -4.59 -27.32 27.82
N LYS A 258 -4.70 -27.89 26.61
CA LYS A 258 -4.13 -29.19 26.32
C LYS A 258 -2.66 -29.01 26.65
N ARG A 259 -2.21 -29.67 27.72
CA ARG A 259 -0.84 -29.55 28.21
C ARG A 259 0.08 -29.80 27.02
N ARG A 260 0.98 -28.85 26.73
CA ARG A 260 1.95 -29.03 25.65
C ARG A 260 2.73 -30.31 25.94
N LEU A 261 2.82 -31.19 24.95
CA LEU A 261 3.64 -32.39 25.10
C LEU A 261 5.10 -31.92 25.26
N PRO A 262 5.91 -32.59 26.10
CA PRO A 262 7.33 -32.32 26.17
C PRO A 262 7.98 -32.48 24.80
N ILE A 263 8.98 -31.65 24.51
CA ILE A 263 9.65 -31.57 23.20
C ILE A 263 10.20 -32.94 22.77
N THR A 264 10.60 -33.77 23.74
CA THR A 264 11.05 -35.16 23.51
C THR A 264 9.99 -36.04 22.85
N GLN A 265 8.72 -35.88 23.22
CA GLN A 265 7.62 -36.63 22.59
C GLN A 265 7.32 -36.11 21.19
N ILE A 266 7.42 -34.81 20.97
CA ILE A 266 7.22 -34.20 19.64
C ILE A 266 8.30 -34.69 18.67
N LYS A 267 9.57 -34.77 19.10
CA LYS A 267 10.66 -35.33 18.30
C LYS A 267 10.39 -36.76 17.84
N ASN A 268 9.75 -37.59 18.67
CA ASN A 268 9.39 -38.95 18.28
C ASN A 268 8.28 -38.98 17.22
N LEU A 269 7.32 -38.05 17.26
CA LEU A 269 6.30 -37.92 16.22
C LEU A 269 6.91 -37.53 14.87
N VAL A 270 7.91 -36.64 14.87
CA VAL A 270 8.64 -36.27 13.64
C VAL A 270 9.42 -37.46 13.07
N LYS A 271 9.98 -38.33 13.92
CA LYS A 271 10.67 -39.55 13.47
C LYS A 271 9.71 -40.60 12.87
N GLN A 272 8.44 -40.61 13.25
CA GLN A 272 7.41 -41.53 12.71
C GLN A 272 6.78 -41.02 11.40
N LYS A 273 7.52 -40.19 10.66
CA LYS A 273 7.09 -39.58 9.40
C LYS A 273 6.66 -40.64 8.38
N SER A 274 5.46 -40.46 7.83
CA SER A 274 5.03 -41.23 6.66
C SER A 274 5.86 -40.85 5.43
N GLN A 275 6.09 -41.80 4.53
CA GLN A 275 6.96 -41.63 3.35
C GLN A 275 6.56 -40.45 2.43
N TYR A 276 5.31 -39.95 2.54
CA TYR A 276 4.75 -38.92 1.67
C TYR A 276 4.61 -37.53 2.31
N GLN A 277 4.89 -37.37 3.61
CA GLN A 277 4.80 -36.06 4.27
C GLN A 277 6.11 -35.29 4.12
N THR A 278 6.05 -33.97 4.01
CA THR A 278 7.24 -33.10 4.16
C THR A 278 7.39 -32.63 5.60
N ASP A 279 8.55 -32.07 5.96
CA ASP A 279 8.75 -31.52 7.30
C ASP A 279 7.87 -30.29 7.57
N ILE A 280 7.56 -29.52 6.52
CA ILE A 280 6.63 -28.38 6.58
C ILE A 280 5.19 -28.86 6.86
N ASP A 281 4.78 -29.99 6.27
CA ASP A 281 3.46 -30.58 6.56
C ASP A 281 3.35 -31.01 8.02
N ILE A 282 4.41 -31.60 8.56
CA ILE A 282 4.49 -31.98 9.97
C ILE A 282 4.46 -30.74 10.85
N LEU A 283 5.24 -29.70 10.54
CA LEU A 283 5.22 -28.43 11.26
C LEU A 283 3.81 -27.82 11.28
N TYR A 284 3.11 -27.85 10.14
CA TYR A 284 1.73 -27.36 10.06
C TYR A 284 0.76 -28.19 10.93
N SER A 285 0.93 -29.52 10.94
CA SER A 285 0.11 -30.39 11.80
C SER A 285 0.32 -30.10 13.29
N LEU A 286 1.57 -29.89 13.72
CA LEU A 286 1.91 -29.46 15.07
C LEU A 286 1.31 -28.08 15.38
N LEU A 287 1.42 -27.14 14.44
CA LEU A 287 0.90 -25.79 14.60
C LEU A 287 -0.63 -25.80 14.76
N LYS A 288 -1.34 -26.66 14.03
CA LYS A 288 -2.80 -26.83 14.14
C LYS A 288 -3.22 -27.38 15.49
N GLU A 289 -2.41 -28.27 16.08
CA GLU A 289 -2.67 -28.86 17.39
C GLU A 289 -2.38 -27.90 18.54
N TYR A 290 -1.22 -27.22 18.51
CA TYR A 290 -0.75 -26.36 19.61
C TYR A 290 -1.16 -24.90 19.47
N LYS A 291 -1.62 -24.47 18.29
CA LYS A 291 -1.99 -23.09 17.89
C LYS A 291 -0.85 -22.07 17.92
N LEU A 292 0.19 -22.29 18.71
CA LEU A 292 1.35 -21.41 18.88
C LEU A 292 2.58 -22.29 19.05
N ILE A 293 3.63 -22.02 18.28
CA ILE A 293 4.95 -22.67 18.38
C ILE A 293 6.02 -21.57 18.32
N LYS A 294 7.02 -21.64 19.19
CA LYS A 294 8.16 -20.70 19.16
C LYS A 294 9.17 -21.14 18.11
N LEU A 295 9.88 -20.18 17.51
CA LEU A 295 10.86 -20.50 16.47
C LEU A 295 12.02 -21.37 16.99
N SER A 296 12.41 -21.19 18.27
CA SER A 296 13.38 -22.04 18.97
C SER A 296 12.92 -23.49 19.11
N GLU A 297 11.62 -23.72 19.37
CA GLU A 297 11.03 -25.06 19.41
C GLU A 297 11.11 -25.73 18.02
N ILE A 298 10.90 -24.97 16.93
CA ILE A 298 11.02 -25.49 15.55
C ILE A 298 12.47 -25.93 15.27
N VAL A 299 13.44 -25.09 15.62
CA VAL A 299 14.88 -25.40 15.51
C VAL A 299 15.21 -26.68 16.25
N GLU A 300 14.73 -26.82 17.49
CA GLU A 300 15.02 -27.99 18.32
C GLU A 300 14.33 -29.27 17.82
N ILE A 301 13.07 -29.17 17.39
CA ILE A 301 12.26 -30.30 16.92
C ILE A 301 12.81 -30.86 15.61
N PHE A 302 13.17 -30.00 14.66
CA PHE A 302 13.58 -30.40 13.31
C PHE A 302 15.10 -30.47 13.12
N GLY A 303 15.89 -29.97 14.07
CA GLY A 303 17.35 -29.94 13.95
C GLY A 303 17.84 -29.06 12.79
N ILE A 304 17.13 -27.95 12.53
CA ILE A 304 17.44 -26.99 11.46
C ILE A 304 17.99 -25.69 12.03
N THR A 305 18.65 -24.88 11.20
CA THR A 305 19.11 -23.55 11.63
C THR A 305 17.95 -22.58 11.82
N LYS A 306 18.19 -21.49 12.56
CA LYS A 306 17.17 -20.48 12.85
C LYS A 306 16.67 -19.83 11.56
N GLU A 307 17.56 -19.54 10.62
CA GLU A 307 17.23 -18.92 9.33
C GLU A 307 16.26 -19.81 8.54
N LYS A 308 16.52 -21.12 8.51
CA LYS A 308 15.66 -22.09 7.83
C LYS A 308 14.29 -22.22 8.50
N ALA A 309 14.23 -22.12 9.83
CA ALA A 309 12.97 -22.08 10.57
C ALA A 309 12.16 -20.81 10.28
N GLU A 310 12.81 -19.65 10.13
CA GLU A 310 12.15 -18.40 9.69
C GLU A 310 11.65 -18.50 8.26
N GLU A 311 12.43 -19.11 7.36
CA GLU A 311 12.03 -19.34 5.97
C GLU A 311 10.78 -20.24 5.88
N TRP A 312 10.73 -21.33 6.66
CA TRP A 312 9.54 -22.19 6.75
C TRP A 312 8.33 -21.45 7.31
N ALA A 313 8.54 -20.57 8.29
CA ALA A 313 7.47 -19.75 8.85
C ALA A 313 6.91 -18.75 7.82
N LEU A 314 7.77 -18.13 7.00
CA LEU A 314 7.36 -17.25 5.91
C LEU A 314 6.56 -18.00 4.84
N ILE A 315 6.97 -19.21 4.44
CA ILE A 315 6.22 -20.06 3.50
C ILE A 315 4.80 -20.34 4.02
N LEU A 316 4.65 -20.64 5.32
CA LEU A 316 3.34 -20.86 5.94
C LEU A 316 2.50 -19.58 6.04
N GLU A 317 3.13 -18.41 6.19
CA GLU A 317 2.44 -17.13 6.19
C GLU A 317 1.97 -16.72 4.78
N GLU A 318 2.83 -16.84 3.77
CA GLU A 318 2.53 -16.55 2.36
C GLU A 318 1.37 -17.41 1.84
N SER A 319 1.34 -18.69 2.24
CA SER A 319 0.25 -19.63 1.93
C SER A 319 -1.01 -19.40 2.78
N ASN A 320 -1.05 -18.38 3.64
CA ASN A 320 -2.17 -18.05 4.52
C ASN A 320 -2.55 -19.17 5.51
N LEU A 321 -1.61 -20.04 5.88
CA LEU A 321 -1.82 -21.13 6.84
C LEU A 321 -1.46 -20.72 8.27
N ALA A 322 -0.51 -19.80 8.41
CA ALA A 322 -0.02 -19.28 9.69
C ALA A 322 0.13 -17.75 9.67
N ILE A 323 0.40 -17.17 10.83
CA ILE A 323 0.75 -15.75 11.01
C ILE A 323 2.06 -15.71 11.80
N LEU A 324 3.05 -14.99 11.30
CA LEU A 324 4.33 -14.81 11.97
C LEU A 324 4.24 -13.59 12.90
N HIS A 325 4.40 -13.81 14.20
CA HIS A 325 4.29 -12.77 15.22
C HIS A 325 5.66 -12.46 15.83
N TYR A 326 6.07 -11.19 15.74
CA TYR A 326 7.26 -10.64 16.40
C TYR A 326 6.85 -9.86 17.66
N PRO A 327 6.89 -10.47 18.86
CA PRO A 327 6.57 -9.75 20.09
C PRO A 327 7.61 -8.65 20.38
N ALA A 328 7.21 -7.60 21.11
CA ALA A 328 8.10 -6.49 21.44
C ALA A 328 9.28 -6.92 22.34
N MET A 329 9.06 -7.94 23.16
CA MET A 329 10.09 -8.62 23.93
C MET A 329 9.83 -10.13 23.84
N GLY A 330 10.85 -10.91 23.52
CA GLY A 330 10.76 -12.37 23.38
C GLY A 330 11.18 -12.88 22.00
N GLU A 331 10.99 -14.17 21.81
CA GLU A 331 11.31 -14.86 20.55
C GLU A 331 10.15 -14.77 19.56
N THR A 332 10.46 -14.88 18.26
CA THR A 332 9.46 -14.95 17.20
C THR A 332 8.55 -16.17 17.40
N GLU A 333 7.24 -15.96 17.26
CA GLU A 333 6.21 -16.98 17.46
C GLU A 333 5.43 -17.20 16.15
N LEU A 334 5.22 -18.46 15.80
CA LEU A 334 4.33 -18.85 14.70
C LEU A 334 2.95 -19.18 15.27
N ARG A 335 1.90 -18.55 14.75
CA ARG A 335 0.52 -18.75 15.20
C ARG A 335 -0.34 -19.36 14.09
N ALA A 336 -1.15 -20.36 14.44
CA ALA A 336 -2.12 -20.93 13.51
C ALA A 336 -3.16 -19.87 13.12
N LYS A 337 -3.47 -19.78 11.82
CA LYS A 337 -4.58 -18.93 11.36
C LYS A 337 -5.91 -19.59 11.76
N ALA A 338 -6.77 -18.83 12.41
CA ALA A 338 -8.05 -19.30 12.96
C ALA A 338 -9.14 -19.49 11.91
#